data_AF-A0A0A3AS30-F1
#
_entry.id   AF-A0A0A3AS30-F1
#
_cell.length_a   1.000
_cell.length_b   1.000
_cell.length_c   1.000
_cell.angle_alpha   90.00
_cell.angle_beta   90.00
_cell.angle_gamma   90.00
#
_symmetry.space_group_name_H-M   'P 1'
#
loop_
_entity.id
_entity.type
_entity.pdbx_description
1 polymer ?
#
loop_
_entity_poly.entity_id
_entity_poly.type
_entity_poly.pdbx_seq_one_letter_code
_entity_poly.pdbx_strand_id
1 'polypeptide(L)'
;MIVLDEKNKLGIMWETLINELDFSYGNINFIIGDMLVPNYFICNYTINVVFSNFVSSVREAYAKSEDFLINSDYEKIKEGLISEGQFEAIYNIELADMEQGGIDRGVLMWIGFGEVNELIFYTSNYGKEIQYMSFPKNTLLHLIDEISDLNRNTLGRKF
;
A
#
# COMPACT_ATOMS: atom_id res chain seq x y z
N MET A 1 -9.49 7.09 -12.15
CA MET A 1 -10.34 6.55 -11.08
C MET A 1 -9.68 6.84 -9.74
N ILE A 2 -10.46 7.12 -8.71
CA ILE A 2 -9.97 7.43 -7.38
C ILE A 2 -10.88 6.77 -6.35
N VAL A 3 -10.29 6.14 -5.35
CA VAL A 3 -10.95 5.72 -4.10
C VAL A 3 -10.19 6.42 -2.98
N LEU A 4 -10.90 7.17 -2.16
CA LEU A 4 -10.32 8.05 -1.15
C LEU A 4 -11.17 8.07 0.10
N ASP A 5 -10.58 7.66 1.23
CA ASP A 5 -11.07 8.00 2.55
C ASP A 5 -10.70 9.45 2.84
N GLU A 6 -11.63 10.36 2.59
CA GLU A 6 -11.47 11.81 2.81
C GLU A 6 -11.16 12.16 4.27
N LYS A 7 -11.69 11.38 5.22
CA LYS A 7 -11.52 11.64 6.65
C LYS A 7 -10.08 11.37 7.06
N ASN A 8 -9.53 10.25 6.60
CA ASN A 8 -8.17 9.83 6.92
C ASN A 8 -7.15 10.33 5.89
N LYS A 9 -7.60 10.92 4.77
CA LYS A 9 -6.77 11.30 3.62
C LYS A 9 -5.89 10.14 3.12
N LEU A 10 -6.51 8.97 3.01
CA LEU A 10 -5.86 7.77 2.53
C LEU A 10 -6.61 7.24 1.31
N GLY A 11 -5.92 7.00 0.21
CA GLY A 11 -6.58 6.59 -1.02
C GLY A 11 -5.65 6.02 -2.07
N ILE A 12 -6.23 5.59 -3.17
CA ILE A 12 -5.53 5.14 -4.36
C ILE A 12 -6.18 5.81 -5.57
N MET A 13 -5.36 6.41 -6.41
CA MET A 13 -5.74 6.97 -7.69
C MET A 13 -5.03 6.20 -8.80
N TRP A 14 -5.77 5.84 -9.85
CA TRP A 14 -5.19 5.16 -11.01
C TRP A 14 -5.89 5.53 -12.30
N GLU A 15 -5.19 5.38 -13.40
CA GLU A 15 -5.70 5.57 -14.74
C GLU A 15 -5.21 4.42 -15.62
N THR A 16 -6.14 3.72 -16.27
CA THR A 16 -5.82 2.70 -17.27
C THR A 16 -5.66 3.37 -18.62
N LEU A 17 -4.49 3.21 -19.22
CA LEU A 17 -4.14 3.79 -20.53
C LEU A 17 -4.28 2.77 -21.65
N ILE A 18 -3.86 1.53 -21.39
CA ILE A 18 -3.84 0.45 -22.38
C ILE A 18 -4.42 -0.81 -21.73
N ASN A 19 -5.27 -1.53 -22.46
CA ASN A 19 -5.76 -2.85 -22.07
C ASN A 19 -5.28 -3.86 -23.11
N GLU A 20 -4.46 -4.83 -22.69
CA GLU A 20 -3.98 -5.92 -23.54
C GLU A 20 -4.32 -7.25 -22.89
N LEU A 21 -5.22 -8.01 -23.51
CA LEU A 21 -5.67 -9.32 -23.03
C LEU A 21 -6.17 -9.25 -21.57
N ASP A 22 -5.40 -9.84 -20.65
CA ASP A 22 -5.69 -9.96 -19.22
C ASP A 22 -4.99 -8.88 -18.38
N PHE A 23 -4.28 -7.93 -19.00
CA PHE A 23 -3.50 -6.90 -18.33
C PHE A 23 -4.00 -5.50 -18.66
N SER A 24 -4.13 -4.69 -17.62
CA SER A 24 -4.44 -3.26 -17.71
C SER A 24 -3.21 -2.47 -17.32
N TYR A 25 -2.66 -1.70 -18.26
CA TYR A 25 -1.48 -0.87 -18.04
C TYR A 25 -1.87 0.58 -17.82
N GLY A 26 -1.16 1.26 -16.93
CA GLY A 26 -1.30 2.70 -16.77
C GLY A 26 -0.59 3.26 -15.56
N ASN A 27 -1.19 4.31 -14.97
CA ASN A 27 -0.67 5.02 -13.80
C ASN A 27 -1.39 4.55 -12.52
N ILE A 28 -0.65 4.44 -11.42
CA ILE A 28 -1.21 4.26 -10.08
C ILE A 28 -0.38 5.03 -9.06
N ASN A 29 -1.06 5.71 -8.15
CA ASN A 29 -0.49 6.49 -7.06
C ASN A 29 -1.33 6.29 -5.80
N PHE A 30 -0.67 6.14 -4.66
CA PHE A 30 -1.29 6.20 -3.35
C PHE A 30 -1.44 7.66 -2.91
N ILE A 31 -2.52 7.97 -2.21
CA ILE A 31 -2.75 9.24 -1.52
C ILE A 31 -2.53 8.94 -0.05
N ILE A 32 -1.56 9.59 0.59
CA ILE A 32 -1.27 9.41 2.02
C ILE A 32 -1.10 10.81 2.63
N GLY A 33 -2.10 11.23 3.40
CA GLY A 33 -2.20 12.60 3.87
C GLY A 33 -2.37 13.57 2.69
N ASP A 34 -1.51 14.57 2.62
CA ASP A 34 -1.50 15.55 1.53
C ASP A 34 -0.49 15.19 0.40
N MET A 35 -0.01 13.95 0.37
CA MET A 35 1.01 13.49 -0.59
C MET A 35 0.49 12.43 -1.56
N LEU A 36 1.04 12.47 -2.78
CA LEU A 36 0.95 11.37 -3.76
C LEU A 36 2.23 10.53 -3.70
N VAL A 37 2.07 9.20 -3.69
CA VAL A 37 3.17 8.24 -3.59
C VAL A 37 3.03 7.19 -4.70
N PRO A 38 3.93 7.14 -5.69
CA PRO A 38 5.00 8.12 -5.92
C PRO A 38 4.41 9.49 -6.28
N ASN A 39 5.18 10.58 -6.15
CA ASN A 39 4.76 11.93 -6.55
C ASN A 39 5.04 12.23 -8.05
N TYR A 40 5.24 11.18 -8.83
CA TYR A 40 5.46 11.20 -10.28
C TYR A 40 4.58 10.13 -10.93
N PHE A 41 4.38 10.25 -12.24
CA PHE A 41 3.57 9.32 -13.01
C PHE A 41 4.46 8.32 -13.75
N ILE A 42 4.16 7.03 -13.59
CA ILE A 42 4.74 5.94 -14.35
C ILE A 42 3.60 5.27 -15.12
N CYS A 43 3.64 5.40 -16.44
CA CYS A 43 2.53 5.05 -17.33
C CYS A 43 2.51 3.58 -17.78
N ASN A 44 3.25 2.69 -17.12
CA ASN A 44 3.42 1.31 -17.55
C ASN A 44 3.26 0.28 -16.43
N TYR A 45 2.62 0.64 -15.32
CA TYR A 45 2.31 -0.33 -14.28
C TYR A 45 1.20 -1.27 -14.71
N THR A 46 1.34 -2.56 -14.43
CA THR A 46 0.29 -3.55 -14.61
C THR A 46 -0.73 -3.41 -13.46
N ILE A 47 -1.71 -2.53 -13.64
CA ILE A 47 -2.64 -2.05 -12.61
C ILE A 47 -3.33 -3.20 -11.87
N ASN A 48 -3.81 -4.20 -12.61
CA ASN A 48 -4.49 -5.35 -12.01
C ASN A 48 -3.56 -6.22 -11.15
N VAL A 49 -2.28 -6.32 -11.52
CA VAL A 49 -1.26 -7.05 -10.75
C VAL A 49 -0.87 -6.25 -9.50
N VAL A 50 -0.72 -4.93 -9.61
CA VAL A 50 -0.46 -4.08 -8.44
C VAL A 50 -1.61 -4.19 -7.43
N PHE A 51 -2.86 -4.10 -7.89
CA PHE A 51 -4.02 -4.24 -7.00
C PHE A 51 -4.12 -5.63 -6.36
N SER A 52 -3.90 -6.71 -7.11
CA SER A 52 -4.02 -8.06 -6.57
C SER A 52 -2.98 -8.31 -5.46
N ASN A 53 -1.73 -7.88 -5.67
CA ASN A 53 -0.68 -7.98 -4.67
C ASN A 53 -0.96 -7.09 -3.46
N PHE A 54 -1.30 -5.82 -3.68
CA PHE A 54 -1.63 -4.90 -2.59
C PHE A 54 -2.77 -5.44 -1.70
N VAL A 55 -3.87 -5.89 -2.30
CA VAL A 55 -5.02 -6.44 -1.56
C VAL A 55 -4.63 -7.71 -0.81
N SER A 56 -3.88 -8.60 -1.45
CA SER A 56 -3.45 -9.87 -0.84
C SER A 56 -2.52 -9.63 0.35
N SER A 57 -1.48 -8.81 0.17
CA SER A 57 -0.48 -8.55 1.23
C SER A 57 -1.08 -7.81 2.41
N VAL A 58 -1.98 -6.86 2.20
CA VAL A 58 -2.65 -6.20 3.32
C VAL A 58 -3.51 -7.19 4.10
N ARG A 59 -4.35 -7.98 3.42
CA ARG A 59 -5.18 -9.00 4.11
C ARG A 59 -4.33 -10.01 4.87
N GLU A 60 -3.22 -10.43 4.29
CA GLU A 60 -2.26 -11.31 4.94
C GLU A 60 -1.62 -10.67 6.16
N ALA A 61 -1.25 -9.38 6.09
CA ALA A 61 -0.71 -8.63 7.22
C ALA A 61 -1.70 -8.56 8.39
N TYR A 62 -2.98 -8.26 8.13
CA TYR A 62 -4.02 -8.29 9.18
C TYR A 62 -4.21 -9.69 9.75
N ALA A 63 -4.26 -10.73 8.91
CA ALA A 63 -4.42 -12.12 9.37
C ALA A 63 -3.26 -12.57 10.26
N LYS A 64 -2.03 -12.14 9.96
CA LYS A 64 -0.83 -12.44 10.77
C LYS A 64 -0.70 -11.55 12.00
N SER A 65 -1.31 -10.35 12.00
CA SER A 65 -1.21 -9.42 13.13
C SER A 65 -1.81 -9.99 14.42
N GLU A 66 -2.75 -10.93 14.31
CA GLU A 66 -3.31 -11.65 15.46
C GLU A 66 -2.28 -12.57 16.15
N ASP A 67 -1.19 -12.94 15.45
CA ASP A 67 -0.12 -13.80 15.96
C ASP A 67 1.04 -13.01 16.61
N PHE A 68 1.03 -11.66 16.58
CA PHE A 68 2.06 -10.78 17.17
C PHE A 68 3.52 -11.09 16.73
N LEU A 69 3.72 -11.48 15.47
CA LEU A 69 5.04 -11.84 14.93
C LEU A 69 5.67 -10.69 14.13
N ILE A 70 6.85 -10.23 14.55
CA ILE A 70 7.68 -9.28 13.79
C ILE A 70 8.36 -10.03 12.64
N ASN A 71 8.06 -9.66 11.39
CA ASN A 71 8.77 -10.19 10.21
C ASN A 71 10.26 -9.74 10.24
N SER A 72 11.21 -10.49 9.70
CA SER A 72 12.65 -10.25 9.93
C SER A 72 13.32 -9.26 8.97
N ASP A 73 12.61 -8.73 7.97
CA ASP A 73 13.22 -7.92 6.89
C ASP A 73 13.39 -6.42 7.23
N TYR A 74 13.46 -6.07 8.52
CA TYR A 74 13.30 -4.69 9.03
C TYR A 74 14.57 -3.88 9.30
N GLU A 75 15.74 -4.29 8.84
CA GLU A 75 17.00 -3.59 9.18
C GLU A 75 17.05 -2.10 8.74
N LYS A 76 16.10 -1.61 7.93
CA LYS A 76 16.00 -0.18 7.53
C LYS A 76 14.87 0.62 8.19
N ILE A 77 13.83 -0.02 8.73
CA ILE A 77 12.80 0.71 9.49
C ILE A 77 13.43 0.99 10.85
N LYS A 78 13.91 2.23 11.03
CA LYS A 78 14.69 2.70 12.18
C LYS A 78 14.40 1.88 13.45
N GLU A 79 15.43 1.20 13.96
CA GLU A 79 15.40 0.49 15.24
C GLU A 79 14.75 1.33 16.37
N GLY A 80 14.85 2.66 16.30
CA GLY A 80 14.19 3.60 17.22
C GLY A 80 12.66 3.52 17.32
N LEU A 81 11.93 3.27 16.22
CA LEU A 81 10.47 3.18 16.26
C LEU A 81 9.99 1.85 16.88
N ILE A 82 10.69 0.76 16.57
CA ILE A 82 10.39 -0.58 17.12
C ILE A 82 10.80 -0.66 18.60
N SER A 83 11.96 -0.10 18.96
CA SER A 83 12.53 -0.19 20.31
C SER A 83 11.80 0.63 21.39
N GLU A 84 10.98 1.61 21.01
CA GLU A 84 10.13 2.36 21.96
C GLU A 84 8.85 1.58 22.36
N GLY A 85 8.68 0.34 21.90
CA GLY A 85 7.57 -0.54 22.32
C GLY A 85 6.20 -0.13 21.79
N GLN A 86 6.15 0.70 20.74
CA GLN A 86 4.91 1.20 20.14
C GLN A 86 4.28 0.23 19.13
N PHE A 87 4.96 -0.85 18.75
CA PHE A 87 4.51 -1.75 17.69
C PHE A 87 4.63 -3.22 18.09
N GLU A 88 3.60 -3.97 17.71
CA GLU A 88 3.51 -5.40 17.96
C GLU A 88 4.02 -6.22 16.77
N ALA A 89 3.82 -5.70 15.56
CA ALA A 89 4.30 -6.30 14.32
C ALA A 89 4.39 -5.27 13.19
N ILE A 90 5.29 -5.52 12.24
CA ILE A 90 5.36 -4.82 10.96
C ILE A 90 5.30 -5.89 9.87
N TYR A 91 4.65 -5.57 8.75
CA TYR A 91 4.51 -6.43 7.58
C TYR A 91 4.80 -5.66 6.29
N ASN A 92 5.45 -6.31 5.32
CA ASN A 92 5.61 -5.76 3.97
C ASN A 92 4.28 -5.77 3.22
N ILE A 93 4.02 -4.72 2.45
CA ILE A 93 2.89 -4.63 1.53
C ILE A 93 3.45 -4.70 0.11
N GLU A 94 3.21 -5.82 -0.59
CA GLU A 94 3.75 -6.05 -1.93
C GLU A 94 3.00 -5.21 -2.97
N LEU A 95 3.76 -4.44 -3.75
CA LEU A 95 3.24 -3.54 -4.79
C LEU A 95 3.67 -3.96 -6.21
N ALA A 96 4.24 -5.16 -6.34
CA ALA A 96 4.68 -5.75 -7.60
C ALA A 96 5.53 -4.79 -8.45
N ASP A 97 5.04 -4.42 -9.64
CA ASP A 97 5.76 -3.57 -10.60
C ASP A 97 6.15 -2.20 -10.03
N MET A 98 5.44 -1.70 -9.01
CA MET A 98 5.79 -0.42 -8.37
C MET A 98 7.11 -0.48 -7.61
N GLU A 99 7.54 -1.66 -7.20
CA GLU A 99 8.79 -1.87 -6.46
C GLU A 99 10.01 -1.84 -7.40
N GLN A 100 9.83 -2.18 -8.69
CA GLN A 100 10.89 -2.38 -9.67
C GLN A 100 11.42 -1.11 -10.33
N GLY A 101 11.16 0.07 -9.75
CA GLY A 101 11.77 1.31 -10.23
C GLY A 101 13.30 1.22 -10.20
N GLY A 102 13.98 1.92 -11.12
CA GLY A 102 15.44 2.11 -11.01
C GLY A 102 15.81 2.67 -9.63
N ILE A 103 17.11 2.76 -9.32
CA ILE A 103 17.68 3.05 -7.97
C ILE A 103 17.03 4.23 -7.19
N ASP A 104 16.26 5.10 -7.85
CA ASP A 104 15.57 6.26 -7.28
C ASP A 104 14.04 6.32 -7.53
N ARG A 105 13.39 5.22 -7.97
CA ARG A 105 11.97 5.24 -8.40
C ARG A 105 11.10 4.08 -7.91
N GLY A 106 11.63 3.20 -7.07
CA GLY A 106 10.84 2.11 -6.48
C GLY A 106 10.00 2.62 -5.31
N VAL A 107 8.74 2.21 -5.27
CA VAL A 107 7.82 2.47 -4.16
C VAL A 107 7.78 1.22 -3.29
N LEU A 108 8.08 1.38 -2.01
CA LEU A 108 7.96 0.31 -1.02
C LEU A 108 7.02 0.78 0.08
N MET A 109 6.22 -0.14 0.61
CA MET A 109 5.22 0.14 1.64
C MET A 109 5.21 -0.96 2.70
N TRP A 110 5.01 -0.57 3.95
CA TRP A 110 4.84 -1.49 5.07
C TRP A 110 3.70 -1.02 5.96
N ILE A 111 3.08 -1.95 6.68
CA ILE A 111 2.11 -1.65 7.73
C ILE A 111 2.63 -2.12 9.08
N GLY A 112 2.54 -1.25 10.09
CA GLY A 112 2.77 -1.60 11.49
C GLY A 112 1.46 -1.58 12.26
N PHE A 113 1.28 -2.51 13.20
CA PHE A 113 0.11 -2.57 14.06
C PHE A 113 0.44 -2.23 15.50
N GLY A 114 -0.39 -1.35 16.08
CA GLY A 114 -0.51 -1.15 17.51
C GLY A 114 -1.88 -1.62 18.02
N GLU A 115 -2.14 -1.38 19.30
CA GLU A 115 -3.40 -1.77 19.93
C GLU A 115 -4.62 -1.10 19.28
N VAL A 116 -4.54 0.22 19.05
CA VAL A 116 -5.67 1.06 18.58
C VAL A 116 -5.45 1.73 17.23
N ASN A 117 -4.23 1.69 16.72
CA ASN A 117 -3.81 2.35 15.49
C ASN A 117 -3.02 1.41 14.58
N GLU A 118 -2.89 1.83 13.33
CA GLU A 118 -1.95 1.27 12.37
C GLU A 118 -1.05 2.39 11.82
N LEU A 119 0.18 2.03 11.45
CA LEU A 119 1.12 2.91 10.78
C LEU A 119 1.33 2.41 9.36
N ILE A 120 1.24 3.31 8.39
CA ILE A 120 1.70 3.03 7.03
C ILE A 120 3.07 3.68 6.89
N PHE A 121 4.08 2.85 6.68
CA PHE A 121 5.41 3.29 6.29
C PHE A 121 5.53 3.23 4.78
N TYR A 122 6.17 4.21 4.17
CA TYR A 122 6.35 4.23 2.73
C TYR A 122 7.60 4.99 2.31
N THR A 123 8.03 4.69 1.10
CA THR A 123 9.15 5.35 0.43
C THR A 123 8.92 5.30 -1.07
N SER A 124 9.35 6.33 -1.79
CA SER A 124 9.37 6.35 -3.27
C SER A 124 10.78 6.50 -3.83
N ASN A 125 11.80 6.27 -2.99
CA ASN A 125 13.22 6.39 -3.30
C ASN A 125 14.02 5.17 -2.82
N TYR A 126 13.41 3.98 -2.90
CA TYR A 126 14.04 2.69 -2.58
C TYR A 126 14.55 2.60 -1.12
N GLY A 127 13.82 3.23 -0.18
CA GLY A 127 14.14 3.17 1.25
C GLY A 127 15.27 4.07 1.70
N LYS A 128 15.70 5.04 0.87
CA LYS A 128 16.64 6.09 1.31
C LYS A 128 16.00 7.00 2.35
N GLU A 129 14.73 7.33 2.15
CA GLU A 129 13.90 8.05 3.11
C GLU A 129 12.58 7.30 3.31
N ILE A 130 12.32 6.93 4.56
CA ILE A 130 11.08 6.27 4.97
C ILE A 130 10.24 7.31 5.71
N GLN A 131 9.04 7.54 5.19
CA GLN A 131 8.01 8.35 5.81
C GLN A 131 6.97 7.44 6.47
N TYR A 132 6.21 7.96 7.41
CA TYR A 132 5.10 7.22 8.00
C TYR A 132 3.93 8.13 8.38
N MET A 133 2.73 7.54 8.43
CA MET A 133 1.53 8.19 8.93
C MET A 133 0.71 7.21 9.77
N SER A 134 0.09 7.72 10.83
CA SER A 134 -0.76 6.92 11.72
C SER A 134 -2.23 7.08 11.39
N PHE A 135 -2.94 5.96 11.39
CA PHE A 135 -4.37 5.86 11.14
C PHE A 135 -5.05 5.05 12.24
N PRO A 136 -6.37 5.23 12.43
CA PRO A 136 -7.15 4.28 13.22
C PRO A 136 -6.98 2.86 12.67
N LYS A 137 -7.00 1.85 13.54
CA LYS A 137 -6.93 0.45 13.12
C LYS A 137 -8.05 0.11 12.12
N ASN A 138 -7.74 -0.74 11.15
CA ASN A 138 -8.59 -1.18 10.03
C ASN A 138 -8.84 -0.14 8.92
N THR A 139 -8.13 0.99 8.91
CA THR A 139 -8.31 2.02 7.87
C THR A 139 -7.93 1.49 6.48
N LEU A 140 -6.77 0.83 6.36
CA LEU A 140 -6.32 0.25 5.09
C LEU A 140 -7.22 -0.91 4.63
N LEU A 141 -7.74 -1.70 5.57
CA LEU A 141 -8.71 -2.76 5.28
C LEU A 141 -10.02 -2.19 4.70
N HIS A 142 -10.54 -1.12 5.30
CA HIS A 142 -11.73 -0.45 4.75
C HIS A 142 -11.50 0.09 3.34
N LEU A 143 -10.32 0.69 3.07
CA LEU A 143 -9.97 1.15 1.72
C LEU A 143 -10.01 0.00 0.70
N ILE A 144 -9.52 -1.19 1.08
CA ILE A 144 -9.54 -2.39 0.22
C ILE A 144 -10.97 -2.87 -0.05
N ASP A 145 -11.84 -2.81 0.95
CA ASP A 145 -13.23 -3.20 0.79
C ASP A 145 -13.97 -2.24 -0.16
N GLU A 146 -13.69 -0.92 -0.08
CA GLU A 146 -14.22 0.07 -1.03
C GLU A 146 -13.75 -0.19 -2.46
N ILE A 147 -12.47 -0.52 -2.66
CA ILE A 147 -11.92 -0.91 -3.98
C ILE A 147 -12.62 -2.17 -4.49
N SER A 148 -12.81 -3.16 -3.62
CA SER A 148 -13.46 -4.43 -3.97
C SER A 148 -14.91 -4.23 -4.41
N ASP A 149 -15.65 -3.38 -3.71
CA ASP A 149 -17.05 -3.08 -4.03
C ASP A 149 -17.19 -2.24 -5.28
N LEU A 150 -16.29 -1.27 -5.51
CA LEU A 150 -16.27 -0.51 -6.74
C LEU A 150 -16.09 -1.43 -7.95
N ASN A 151 -15.17 -2.39 -7.88
CA ASN A 151 -14.91 -3.35 -8.95
C ASN A 151 -16.11 -4.29 -9.23
N ARG A 152 -16.83 -4.72 -8.20
CA ARG A 152 -18.07 -5.48 -8.36
C ARG A 152 -19.15 -4.69 -9.09
N ASN A 153 -19.25 -3.39 -8.79
CA ASN A 153 -20.28 -2.52 -9.33
C ASN A 153 -19.96 -1.93 -10.71
N THR A 154 -18.68 -1.83 -11.08
CA THR A 154 -18.25 -1.21 -12.34
C THR A 154 -17.80 -2.20 -13.43
N LEU A 155 -17.34 -3.41 -13.08
CA LEU A 155 -16.69 -4.28 -14.06
C LEU A 155 -17.29 -5.68 -14.21
N GLY A 156 -18.16 -6.17 -13.33
CA GLY A 156 -18.76 -7.51 -13.46
C GLY A 156 -17.76 -8.68 -13.56
N ARG A 157 -16.45 -8.41 -13.45
CA ARG A 157 -15.35 -9.38 -13.45
C ARG A 157 -14.57 -9.20 -12.17
N LYS A 158 -14.42 -10.32 -11.44
CA LYS A 158 -13.50 -10.44 -10.32
C LYS A 158 -12.07 -10.45 -10.87
N PHE A 159 -11.16 -9.75 -10.20
CA PHE A 159 -9.73 -10.01 -10.32
C PHE A 159 -9.41 -11.43 -9.82
#